data_AF-A0A7K5Y603-F1
#
_entry.id   AF-A0A7K5Y603-F1
#
_cell.length_a   1.000
_cell.length_b   1.000
_cell.length_c   1.000
_cell.angle_alpha   90.00
_cell.angle_beta   90.00
_cell.angle_gamma   90.00
#
_symmetry.space_group_name_H-M   'P 1'
#
loop_
_entity.id
_entity.type
_entity.pdbx_description
1 polymer ?
#
loop_
_entity_poly.entity_id
_entity_poly.type
_entity_poly.pdbx_seq_one_letter_code
_entity_poly.pdbx_strand_id
1 'polypeptide(L)'
;ESICLQYQLYLLLSSHLFCLLKNEMRLIIFFLCAYVPKTAAGHCKWAEVLKDLEQIKTSKDIDVSLYTANTDEGVKCQEPVMRCFFLEMKVILQECYITNCSKTQDVLNIWKNGNASLDNKKLNSTTSAKCKECEEYEEKSFTEFIQSFVQVIQKECK
;
A
#
# COMPACT_ATOMS: atom_id res chain seq x y z
N GLU A 1 -23.58 -20.85 -48.91
CA GLU A 1 -22.84 -21.75 -47.99
C GLU A 1 -22.29 -21.08 -46.72
N SER A 2 -22.97 -20.09 -46.11
CA SER A 2 -22.48 -19.46 -44.85
C SER A 2 -23.36 -19.79 -43.62
N ILE A 3 -24.66 -20.02 -43.83
CA ILE A 3 -25.63 -20.23 -42.74
C ILE A 3 -25.44 -21.58 -42.02
N CYS A 4 -25.06 -22.64 -42.74
CA CYS A 4 -24.76 -23.94 -42.12
C CYS A 4 -23.52 -23.89 -41.21
N LEU A 5 -22.51 -23.08 -41.55
CA LEU A 5 -21.27 -22.99 -40.77
C LEU A 5 -21.52 -22.26 -39.43
N GLN A 6 -22.34 -21.20 -39.47
CA GLN A 6 -22.75 -20.47 -38.26
C GLN A 6 -23.61 -21.33 -37.33
N TYR A 7 -24.51 -22.15 -37.89
CA TYR A 7 -25.35 -23.07 -37.10
C TYR A 7 -24.55 -24.20 -36.46
N GLN A 8 -23.56 -24.76 -37.17
CA GLN A 8 -22.63 -25.76 -36.62
C GLN A 8 -21.75 -25.18 -35.50
N LEU A 9 -21.25 -23.95 -35.67
CA LEU A 9 -20.49 -23.26 -34.62
C LEU A 9 -21.33 -22.98 -33.38
N TYR A 10 -22.60 -22.60 -33.58
CA TYR A 10 -23.55 -22.34 -32.50
C TYR A 10 -23.85 -23.61 -31.69
N LEU A 11 -24.05 -24.75 -32.35
CA LEU A 11 -24.25 -26.05 -31.69
C LEU A 11 -23.01 -26.52 -30.92
N LEU A 12 -21.80 -26.26 -31.45
CA LEU A 12 -20.55 -26.56 -30.75
C LEU A 12 -20.39 -25.67 -29.50
N LEU A 13 -20.64 -24.35 -29.63
CA LEU A 13 -20.60 -23.44 -28.48
C LEU A 13 -21.64 -23.82 -27.42
N SER A 14 -22.86 -24.17 -27.83
CA SER A 14 -23.93 -24.51 -26.89
C SER A 14 -23.64 -25.84 -26.18
N SER A 15 -23.10 -26.83 -26.87
CA SER A 15 -22.66 -28.11 -26.29
C SER A 15 -21.52 -27.92 -25.27
N HIS A 16 -20.53 -27.09 -25.58
CA HIS A 16 -19.45 -26.76 -24.64
C HIS A 16 -19.95 -26.00 -23.41
N LEU A 17 -20.87 -25.04 -23.59
CA LEU A 17 -21.54 -24.35 -22.47
C LEU A 17 -22.36 -25.33 -21.61
N PHE A 18 -23.09 -26.26 -22.25
CA PHE A 18 -23.88 -27.26 -21.55
C PHE A 18 -23.00 -28.25 -20.77
N CYS A 19 -21.84 -28.62 -21.32
CA CYS A 19 -20.85 -29.44 -20.61
C CYS A 19 -20.25 -28.72 -19.38
N LEU A 20 -20.05 -27.41 -19.46
CA LEU A 20 -19.62 -26.59 -18.33
C LEU A 20 -20.72 -26.45 -17.27
N LEU A 21 -21.99 -26.34 -17.68
CA LEU A 21 -23.17 -26.25 -16.81
C LEU A 21 -23.52 -27.57 -16.11
N LYS A 22 -23.25 -28.72 -16.75
CA LYS A 22 -23.60 -30.05 -16.23
C LYS A 22 -22.69 -30.51 -15.09
N ASN A 23 -21.56 -29.85 -14.86
CA ASN A 23 -20.60 -30.22 -13.84
C ASN A 23 -20.72 -29.28 -12.65
N GLU A 24 -21.80 -29.46 -11.87
CA GLU A 24 -22.18 -28.54 -10.79
C GLU A 24 -21.05 -28.25 -9.80
N MET A 25 -20.14 -29.21 -9.54
CA MET A 25 -18.98 -28.99 -8.67
C MET A 25 -17.96 -27.97 -9.21
N ARG A 26 -17.80 -27.82 -10.53
CA ARG A 26 -16.74 -26.97 -11.12
C ARG A 26 -17.15 -25.50 -11.22
N LEU A 27 -18.44 -25.24 -11.44
CA LEU A 27 -18.99 -23.88 -11.43
C LEU A 27 -18.98 -23.28 -10.03
N ILE A 28 -19.32 -24.07 -9.01
CA ILE A 28 -19.28 -23.63 -7.61
C ILE A 28 -17.87 -23.16 -7.21
N ILE A 29 -16.82 -23.88 -7.63
CA ILE A 29 -15.42 -23.48 -7.36
C ILE A 29 -15.04 -22.17 -8.08
N PHE A 30 -15.48 -21.98 -9.33
CA PHE A 30 -15.17 -20.77 -10.09
C PHE A 30 -15.91 -19.53 -9.53
N PHE A 31 -17.16 -19.70 -9.11
CA PHE A 31 -17.91 -18.64 -8.44
C PHE A 31 -17.36 -18.34 -7.05
N LEU A 32 -16.93 -19.34 -6.26
CA LEU A 32 -16.34 -19.12 -4.94
C LEU A 32 -15.03 -18.33 -4.98
N CYS A 33 -14.21 -18.49 -6.03
CA CYS A 33 -13.00 -17.67 -6.20
C CYS A 33 -13.31 -16.23 -6.64
N ALA A 34 -14.37 -16.01 -7.41
CA ALA A 34 -14.81 -14.66 -7.83
C ALA A 34 -15.62 -13.93 -6.73
N TYR A 35 -16.29 -14.70 -5.86
CA TYR A 35 -17.08 -14.25 -4.72
C TYR A 35 -16.42 -14.55 -3.38
N VAL A 36 -15.08 -14.61 -3.31
CA VAL A 36 -14.43 -14.46 -2.00
C VAL A 36 -14.82 -13.06 -1.54
N PRO A 37 -15.71 -12.90 -0.54
CA PRO A 37 -15.94 -11.60 0.03
C PRO A 37 -14.57 -11.20 0.56
N LYS A 38 -14.02 -10.06 0.12
CA LYS A 38 -12.87 -9.47 0.81
C LYS A 38 -13.29 -9.38 2.27
N THR A 39 -12.81 -10.30 3.09
CA THR A 39 -13.19 -10.37 4.49
C THR A 39 -12.67 -9.09 5.10
N ALA A 40 -13.56 -8.15 5.38
CA ALA A 40 -13.29 -6.95 6.17
C ALA A 40 -13.11 -7.36 7.64
N ALA A 41 -12.13 -8.22 7.90
CA ALA A 41 -11.66 -8.50 9.25
C ALA A 41 -10.65 -7.41 9.57
N GLY A 42 -11.10 -6.30 10.16
CA GLY A 42 -10.29 -5.29 10.88
C GLY A 42 -8.86 -5.06 10.39
N HIS A 43 -8.61 -5.03 9.08
CA HIS A 43 -7.26 -5.08 8.55
C HIS A 43 -6.68 -3.67 8.64
N CYS A 44 -5.54 -3.53 9.33
CA CYS A 44 -4.89 -2.22 9.36
C CYS A 44 -4.65 -1.75 7.93
N LYS A 45 -5.13 -0.55 7.62
CA LYS A 45 -4.94 0.11 6.33
C LYS A 45 -3.46 0.16 5.92
N TRP A 46 -2.58 0.28 6.90
CA TRP A 46 -1.14 0.42 6.75
C TRP A 46 -0.36 -0.89 6.84
N ALA A 47 -1.01 -2.05 6.85
CA ALA A 47 -0.36 -3.34 7.07
C ALA A 47 0.75 -3.65 6.03
N GLU A 48 0.51 -3.37 4.75
CA GLU A 48 1.54 -3.57 3.71
C GLU A 48 2.73 -2.62 3.91
N VAL A 49 2.47 -1.36 4.27
CA VAL A 49 3.53 -0.40 4.58
C VAL A 49 4.35 -0.85 5.78
N LEU A 50 3.69 -1.31 6.84
CA LEU A 50 4.36 -1.78 8.05
C LEU A 50 5.26 -2.99 7.78
N LYS A 51 4.78 -3.93 6.96
CA LYS A 51 5.55 -5.10 6.53
C LYS A 51 6.83 -4.70 5.78
N ASP A 52 6.71 -3.80 4.81
CA ASP A 52 7.86 -3.35 4.02
C ASP A 52 8.84 -2.51 4.87
N LEU A 53 8.34 -1.71 5.82
CA LEU A 53 9.19 -0.95 6.77
C LEU A 53 10.06 -1.88 7.62
N GLU A 54 9.50 -2.96 8.15
CA GLU A 54 10.27 -3.95 8.92
C GLU A 54 11.31 -4.66 8.03
N GLN A 55 11.02 -4.87 6.74
CA GLN A 55 11.95 -5.47 5.79
C GLN A 55 13.16 -4.58 5.48
N ILE A 56 13.00 -3.26 5.48
CA ILE A 56 14.09 -2.32 5.18
C ILE A 56 14.85 -1.83 6.41
N LYS A 57 14.33 -2.06 7.62
CA LYS A 57 14.90 -1.58 8.89
C LYS A 57 16.38 -1.92 9.09
N THR A 58 16.86 -3.02 8.52
CA THR A 58 18.25 -3.48 8.65
C THR A 58 19.14 -3.12 7.45
N SER A 59 18.68 -2.27 6.52
CA SER A 59 19.50 -1.81 5.39
C SER A 59 20.72 -1.05 5.90
N LYS A 60 21.89 -1.37 5.33
CA LYS A 60 23.18 -0.72 5.66
C LYS A 60 23.70 0.17 4.54
N ASP A 61 23.09 0.05 3.37
CA ASP A 61 23.39 0.73 2.12
C ASP A 61 22.53 1.98 1.91
N ILE A 62 21.75 2.37 2.93
CA ILE A 62 20.94 3.59 2.96
C ILE A 62 21.55 4.50 4.05
N ASP A 63 22.32 5.49 3.62
CA ASP A 63 22.98 6.46 4.51
C ASP A 63 22.44 7.87 4.24
N VAL A 64 21.32 8.19 4.88
CA VAL A 64 20.65 9.49 4.76
C VAL A 64 20.22 10.02 6.13
N SER A 65 20.19 11.34 6.23
CA SER A 65 19.67 12.11 7.35
C SER A 65 18.29 12.63 6.96
N LEU A 66 17.26 12.36 7.77
CA LEU A 66 15.85 12.59 7.40
C LEU A 66 15.09 13.29 8.51
N TYR A 67 14.25 14.26 8.16
CA TYR A 67 13.39 14.94 9.12
C TYR A 67 12.44 13.94 9.79
N THR A 68 12.62 13.73 11.10
CA THR A 68 11.92 12.66 11.81
C THR A 68 10.96 13.25 12.85
N ALA A 69 9.67 13.20 12.53
CA ALA A 69 8.63 13.70 13.42
C ALA A 69 8.58 12.95 14.77
N ASN A 70 8.25 13.68 15.83
CA ASN A 70 8.07 13.11 17.15
C ASN A 70 6.84 12.19 17.17
N THR A 71 6.94 11.04 17.84
CA THR A 71 5.84 10.07 17.82
C THR A 71 4.70 10.45 18.76
N ASP A 72 4.92 11.39 19.68
CA ASP A 72 3.95 11.91 20.66
C ASP A 72 3.25 13.22 20.23
N GLU A 73 3.39 13.62 18.97
CA GLU A 73 2.62 14.74 18.40
C GLU A 73 1.10 14.53 18.60
N GLY A 74 0.39 15.62 18.84
CA GLY A 74 -1.04 15.57 19.14
C GLY A 74 -1.86 15.00 17.97
N VAL A 75 -2.99 14.36 18.28
CA VAL A 75 -3.89 13.71 17.29
C VAL A 75 -4.29 14.62 16.12
N LYS A 76 -4.35 15.95 16.36
CA LYS A 76 -4.64 16.95 15.31
C LYS A 76 -3.53 17.08 14.25
N CYS A 77 -2.29 16.72 14.60
CA CYS A 77 -1.11 16.79 13.75
C CYS A 77 -0.71 15.44 13.15
N GLN A 78 -1.48 14.37 13.41
CA GLN A 78 -1.17 13.02 12.97
C GLN A 78 -1.12 12.88 11.43
N GLU A 79 -2.01 13.57 10.72
CA GLU A 79 -2.00 13.56 9.24
C GLU A 79 -0.79 14.33 8.65
N PRO A 80 -0.48 15.57 9.10
CA PRO A 80 0.77 16.24 8.75
C PRO A 80 2.03 15.41 9.06
N VAL A 81 2.08 14.77 10.24
CA VAL A 81 3.18 13.88 10.63
C VAL A 81 3.34 12.73 9.65
N MET A 82 2.23 12.04 9.31
CA MET A 82 2.24 10.96 8.31
C MET A 82 2.72 11.46 6.94
N ARG A 83 2.32 12.66 6.52
CA ARG A 83 2.82 13.25 5.27
C ARG A 83 4.32 13.49 5.29
N CYS A 84 4.88 14.02 6.38
CA CYS A 84 6.31 14.22 6.50
C CYS A 84 7.07 12.91 6.33
N PHE A 85 6.65 11.82 6.99
CA PHE A 85 7.28 10.51 6.80
C PHE A 85 7.26 10.03 5.33
N PHE A 86 6.17 10.25 4.58
CA PHE A 86 6.13 9.86 3.17
C PHE A 86 6.89 10.80 2.24
N LEU A 87 7.03 12.09 2.59
CA LEU A 87 7.91 13.02 1.88
C LEU A 87 9.38 12.62 2.06
N GLU A 88 9.80 12.32 3.29
CA GLU A 88 11.15 11.82 3.58
C GLU A 88 11.41 10.44 2.97
N MET A 89 10.40 9.56 2.90
CA MET A 89 10.53 8.28 2.19
C MET A 89 10.83 8.47 0.69
N LYS A 90 10.35 9.56 0.09
CA LYS A 90 10.70 9.90 -1.30
C LYS A 90 12.18 10.27 -1.44
N VAL A 91 12.78 10.88 -0.42
CA VAL A 91 14.23 11.16 -0.37
C VAL A 91 15.02 9.84 -0.34
N ILE A 92 14.64 8.89 0.53
CA ILE A 92 15.24 7.54 0.54
C ILE A 92 15.13 6.88 -0.84
N LEU A 93 13.96 6.95 -1.48
CA LEU A 93 13.74 6.37 -2.80
C LEU A 93 14.67 6.98 -3.86
N GLN A 94 14.85 8.31 -3.83
CA GLN A 94 15.75 9.02 -4.74
C GLN A 94 17.21 8.62 -4.52
N GLU A 95 17.64 8.58 -3.26
CA GLU A 95 18.99 8.12 -2.91
C GLU A 95 19.23 6.71 -3.45
N CYS A 96 18.27 5.80 -3.27
CA CYS A 96 18.41 4.43 -3.72
C CYS A 96 18.46 4.26 -5.23
N TYR A 97 17.85 5.16 -6.00
CA TYR A 97 18.05 5.17 -7.46
C TYR A 97 19.46 5.61 -7.86
N ILE A 98 20.12 6.45 -7.07
CA ILE A 98 21.47 6.95 -7.35
C ILE A 98 22.53 5.93 -6.90
N THR A 99 22.39 5.41 -5.68
CA THR A 99 23.37 4.51 -5.06
C THR A 99 23.11 3.03 -5.33
N ASN A 100 21.97 2.70 -5.96
CA ASN A 100 21.53 1.35 -6.27
C ASN A 100 21.42 0.48 -5.01
N CYS A 101 20.62 0.93 -4.03
CA CYS A 101 20.34 0.18 -2.80
C CYS A 101 19.75 -1.20 -3.11
N SER A 102 20.12 -2.19 -2.29
CA SER A 102 19.58 -3.55 -2.27
C SER A 102 18.07 -3.62 -2.01
N LYS A 103 17.50 -2.60 -1.34
CA LYS A 103 16.09 -2.54 -0.93
C LYS A 103 15.23 -1.56 -1.74
N THR A 104 15.71 -1.11 -2.90
CA THR A 104 15.02 -0.11 -3.73
C THR A 104 13.54 -0.46 -4.02
N GLN A 105 13.24 -1.74 -4.31
CA GLN A 105 11.87 -2.16 -4.59
C GLN A 105 10.96 -2.09 -3.35
N ASP A 106 11.48 -2.41 -2.17
CA ASP A 106 10.73 -2.36 -0.91
C ASP A 106 10.42 -0.90 -0.54
N VAL A 107 11.41 -0.01 -0.69
CA VAL A 107 11.23 1.45 -0.53
C VAL A 107 10.17 2.00 -1.49
N LEU A 108 10.21 1.56 -2.76
CA LEU A 108 9.21 1.95 -3.76
C LEU A 108 7.80 1.47 -3.39
N ASN A 109 7.67 0.25 -2.85
CA ASN A 109 6.40 -0.30 -2.41
C ASN A 109 5.83 0.50 -1.24
N ILE A 110 6.66 0.86 -0.25
CA ILE A 110 6.25 1.71 0.87
C ILE A 110 5.68 3.03 0.36
N TRP A 111 6.39 3.71 -0.54
CA TRP A 111 5.95 4.99 -1.07
C TRP A 111 4.63 4.88 -1.86
N LYS A 112 4.48 3.84 -2.70
CA LYS A 112 3.26 3.61 -3.48
C LYS A 112 2.06 3.25 -2.60
N ASN A 113 2.22 2.26 -1.72
CA ASN A 113 1.17 1.78 -0.82
C ASN A 113 0.78 2.87 0.19
N GLY A 114 1.76 3.67 0.60
CA GLY A 114 1.61 4.84 1.45
C GLY A 114 0.71 5.92 0.85
N ASN A 115 1.05 6.38 -0.35
CA ASN A 115 0.25 7.41 -1.04
C ASN A 115 -1.16 6.92 -1.37
N ALA A 116 -1.30 5.68 -1.85
CA ALA A 116 -2.61 5.07 -2.07
C ALA A 116 -3.46 5.03 -0.78
N SER A 117 -2.81 4.86 0.36
CA SER A 117 -3.46 4.94 1.67
C SER A 117 -3.85 6.38 2.00
N LEU A 118 -2.99 7.37 1.80
CA LEU A 118 -3.30 8.79 2.09
C LEU A 118 -4.48 9.34 1.25
N ASP A 119 -4.54 9.03 -0.04
CA ASP A 119 -5.51 9.60 -0.99
C ASP A 119 -6.98 9.32 -0.66
N ASN A 120 -7.26 8.32 0.18
CA ASN A 120 -8.61 7.96 0.61
C ASN A 120 -9.28 8.98 1.56
N LYS A 121 -8.59 10.08 1.92
CA LYS A 121 -9.14 11.09 2.85
C LYS A 121 -8.96 12.52 2.32
N LYS A 122 -9.63 12.84 1.21
CA LYS A 122 -9.82 14.23 0.80
C LYS A 122 -10.99 14.83 1.58
N LEU A 123 -10.75 15.23 2.83
CA LEU A 123 -11.78 15.93 3.62
C LEU A 123 -11.16 16.99 4.53
N ASN A 124 -11.26 18.23 4.07
CA ASN A 124 -11.41 19.46 4.85
C ASN A 124 -10.61 19.49 6.16
N SER A 125 -9.32 19.86 6.10
CA SER A 125 -8.62 20.36 7.29
C SER A 125 -9.19 21.73 7.68
N THR A 126 -10.37 21.71 8.29
CA THR A 126 -10.96 22.88 8.91
C THR A 126 -10.11 23.23 10.13
N THR A 127 -9.45 24.38 10.07
CA THR A 127 -9.00 25.23 11.21
C THR A 127 -7.86 24.76 12.13
N SER A 128 -6.70 25.39 11.90
CA SER A 128 -5.80 26.04 12.88
C SER A 128 -5.27 25.25 14.09
N ALA A 129 -4.64 24.11 13.87
CA ALA A 129 -3.53 23.71 14.73
C ALA A 129 -2.23 24.14 14.02
N LYS A 130 -1.36 24.91 14.67
CA LYS A 130 0.03 25.09 14.19
C LYS A 130 0.78 23.80 14.48
N CYS A 131 0.65 22.81 13.60
CA CYS A 131 1.54 21.66 13.57
C CYS A 131 2.89 22.12 13.00
N LYS A 132 3.97 21.47 13.42
CA LYS A 132 5.28 21.73 12.84
C LYS A 132 5.30 21.34 11.37
N GLU A 133 5.97 22.14 10.56
CA GLU A 133 6.39 21.76 9.21
C GLU A 133 7.47 20.67 9.29
N CYS A 134 7.69 19.94 8.20
CA CYS A 134 8.59 18.78 8.21
C CYS A 134 10.04 19.19 8.56
N GLU A 135 10.49 20.31 8.01
CA GLU A 135 11.83 20.87 8.19
C GLU A 135 12.08 21.44 9.60
N GLU A 136 11.04 21.54 10.45
CA GLU A 136 11.17 21.94 11.86
C GLU A 136 11.45 20.74 12.79
N TYR A 137 11.40 19.51 12.27
CA TYR A 137 11.79 18.32 13.03
C TYR A 137 13.31 18.11 12.99
N GLU A 138 13.80 17.37 13.97
CA GLU A 138 15.21 16.98 14.00
C GLU A 138 15.49 15.99 12.86
N GLU A 139 16.60 16.17 12.15
CA GLU A 139 17.08 15.17 11.22
C GLU A 139 17.71 14.00 11.98
N LYS A 140 17.36 12.77 11.60
CA LYS A 140 17.87 11.55 12.22
C LYS A 140 18.37 10.56 11.18
N SER A 141 19.14 9.59 11.65
CA SER A 141 19.62 8.50 10.81
C SER A 141 18.45 7.69 10.23
N PHE A 142 18.68 7.04 9.08
CA PHE A 142 17.72 6.11 8.48
C PHE A 142 17.12 5.11 9.49
N THR A 143 17.94 4.54 10.38
CA THR A 143 17.46 3.56 11.37
C THR A 143 16.45 4.16 12.34
N GLU A 144 16.75 5.37 12.87
CA GLU A 144 15.87 6.07 13.80
C GLU A 144 14.59 6.58 13.12
N PHE A 145 14.71 7.02 11.87
CA PHE A 145 13.59 7.41 11.03
C PHE A 145 12.62 6.23 10.84
N ILE A 146 13.10 5.07 10.40
CA ILE A 146 12.26 3.87 10.20
C ILE A 146 11.62 3.43 11.51
N GLN A 147 12.37 3.44 12.62
CA GLN A 147 11.82 3.09 13.93
C GLN A 147 10.69 4.03 14.34
N SER A 148 10.85 5.34 14.14
CA SER A 148 9.82 6.33 14.43
C SER A 148 8.61 6.17 13.52
N PHE A 149 8.83 5.89 12.23
CA PHE A 149 7.76 5.69 11.26
C PHE A 149 6.90 4.47 11.60
N VAL A 150 7.53 3.35 11.96
CA VAL A 150 6.84 2.13 12.43
C VAL A 150 5.93 2.45 13.62
N GLN A 151 6.43 3.23 14.60
CA GLN A 151 5.64 3.59 15.78
C GLN A 151 4.43 4.44 15.43
N VAL A 152 4.56 5.41 14.52
CA VAL A 152 3.44 6.25 14.08
C VAL A 152 2.40 5.39 13.34
N ILE A 153 2.82 4.55 12.41
CA ILE A 153 1.90 3.66 11.67
C ILE A 153 1.18 2.68 12.61
N GLN A 154 1.88 2.09 13.58
CA GLN A 154 1.26 1.18 14.54
C GLN A 154 0.17 1.86 15.38
N LYS A 155 0.24 3.17 15.62
CA LYS A 155 -0.82 3.92 16.30
C LYS A 155 -2.08 4.09 15.45
N GLU A 156 -1.93 4.15 14.12
CA GLU A 156 -3.06 4.17 13.17
C GLU A 156 -3.77 2.80 13.05
N CYS A 157 -3.10 1.73 13.46
CA CYS A 157 -3.62 0.36 13.40
C CYS A 157 -4.35 -0.08 14.69
N LYS A 158 -4.41 0.76 15.73
CA LYS A 158 -5.08 0.48 17.02
C LYS A 158 -6.47 1.07 17.05
#